data_AF-A0A1Y1WJI7-F1
#
_entry.id   AF-A0A1Y1WJI7-F1
#
_cell.length_a   1.000
_cell.length_b   1.000
_cell.length_c   1.000
_cell.angle_alpha   90.00
_cell.angle_beta   90.00
_cell.angle_gamma   90.00
#
_symmetry.space_group_name_H-M   'P 1'
#
loop_
_entity.id
_entity.type
_entity.pdbx_description
1 polymer ?
#
loop_
_entity_poly.entity_id
_entity_poly.type
_entity_poly.pdbx_seq_one_letter_code
_entity_poly.pdbx_strand_id
1 'polypeptide(L)'
;MFRDRGCDNCETYIKMRGHPDTVTDCTSSTFDGCVALFKPDASWVAKFSHINSFVPGVYAAHVTGRIPEYIEDKLAQRGFTYHPRDGSAED
;
A
#
# COMPACT_ATOMS: atom_id res chain seq x y z
N MET A 1 -15.16 -0.82 2.98
CA MET A 1 -13.87 -0.88 3.69
C MET A 1 -12.80 -1.12 2.62
N PHE A 2 -12.22 -0.17 1.90
CA PHE A 2 -11.56 1.10 2.20
C PHE A 2 -12.42 2.36 2.15
N ARG A 3 -13.51 2.38 1.38
CA ARG A 3 -14.39 3.56 1.27
C ARG A 3 -14.87 4.11 2.62
N ASP A 4 -15.20 3.23 3.56
CA ASP A 4 -15.84 3.65 4.83
C ASP A 4 -14.82 3.92 5.95
N ARG A 5 -13.62 3.33 5.89
CA ARG A 5 -12.63 3.37 6.98
C ARG A 5 -11.27 3.95 6.58
N GLY A 6 -10.98 4.03 5.28
CA GLY A 6 -9.66 4.34 4.78
C GLY A 6 -8.73 3.14 4.73
N CYS A 7 -7.46 3.40 4.40
CA CYS A 7 -6.37 2.44 4.54
C CYS A 7 -5.65 2.65 5.88
N ASP A 8 -5.55 1.61 6.70
CA ASP A 8 -4.94 1.69 8.05
C ASP A 8 -3.49 2.21 8.03
N ASN A 9 -2.76 2.02 6.93
CA ASN A 9 -1.38 2.48 6.78
C ASN A 9 -1.25 3.80 6.01
N CYS A 10 -2.18 4.10 5.10
CA CYS A 10 -1.99 5.15 4.08
C CYS A 10 -2.97 6.31 4.19
N GLU A 11 -3.98 6.26 5.08
CA GLU A 11 -5.08 7.21 5.07
C GLU A 11 -4.64 8.67 5.24
N THR A 12 -3.60 8.92 6.04
CA THR A 12 -3.02 10.26 6.23
C THR A 12 -2.56 10.89 4.92
N TYR A 13 -2.14 10.08 3.95
CA TYR A 13 -1.54 10.52 2.69
C TYR A 13 -2.50 10.41 1.49
N ILE A 14 -3.22 9.29 1.39
CA ILE A 14 -4.08 8.97 0.24
C ILE A 14 -5.52 9.44 0.43
N LYS A 15 -6.04 9.47 1.67
CA LYS A 15 -7.41 9.91 2.01
C LYS A 15 -8.52 9.16 1.25
N MET A 16 -8.58 7.84 1.41
CA MET A 16 -9.57 7.01 0.71
C MET A 16 -10.97 7.10 1.32
N ARG A 17 -11.09 7.46 2.60
CA ARG A 17 -12.37 7.47 3.30
C ARG A 17 -13.31 8.52 2.69
N GLY A 18 -14.49 8.06 2.25
CA GLY A 18 -15.48 8.90 1.57
C GLY A 18 -15.17 9.22 0.11
N HIS A 19 -14.07 8.71 -0.45
CA HIS A 19 -13.60 9.03 -1.81
C HIS A 19 -13.49 7.74 -2.66
N PRO A 20 -14.57 7.28 -3.28
CA PRO A 20 -14.59 6.00 -4.00
C PRO A 20 -13.63 5.98 -5.21
N ASP A 21 -13.48 7.10 -5.92
CA ASP A 21 -12.56 7.20 -7.06
C ASP A 21 -11.11 7.00 -6.62
N THR A 22 -10.73 7.58 -5.47
CA THR A 22 -9.41 7.37 -4.86
C THR A 22 -9.19 5.92 -4.43
N VAL A 23 -10.23 5.22 -3.97
CA VAL A 23 -10.12 3.78 -3.68
C VAL A 23 -9.83 3.02 -4.97
N THR A 24 -10.55 3.29 -6.05
CA THR A 24 -10.34 2.64 -7.36
C THR A 24 -8.93 2.90 -7.89
N ASP A 25 -8.43 4.13 -7.79
CA ASP A 25 -7.11 4.50 -8.32
C ASP A 25 -5.93 3.99 -7.48
N CYS A 26 -6.15 3.72 -6.19
CA CYS A 26 -5.08 3.35 -5.25
C CYS A 26 -5.16 1.91 -4.73
N THR A 27 -6.09 1.10 -5.23
CA THR A 27 -6.21 -0.31 -4.88
C THR A 27 -6.35 -1.15 -6.14
N SER A 28 -5.97 -2.42 -6.05
CA SER A 28 -6.08 -3.37 -7.16
C SER A 28 -6.84 -4.60 -6.70
N SER A 29 -7.73 -5.10 -7.56
CA SER A 29 -8.39 -6.40 -7.39
C SER A 29 -7.51 -7.57 -7.80
N THR A 30 -6.37 -7.30 -8.43
CA THR A 30 -5.46 -8.32 -8.97
C THR A 30 -4.18 -8.33 -8.15
N PHE A 31 -3.98 -9.40 -7.40
CA PHE A 31 -2.83 -9.59 -6.54
C PHE A 31 -2.53 -11.09 -6.37
N ASP A 32 -1.29 -11.42 -6.03
CA ASP A 32 -0.83 -12.79 -5.85
C ASP A 32 -0.22 -12.98 -4.45
N GLY A 33 -0.57 -14.12 -3.84
CA GLY A 33 -0.10 -14.49 -2.51
C GLY A 33 -0.72 -13.64 -1.38
N CYS A 34 -0.80 -14.23 -0.20
CA CYS A 34 -1.37 -13.59 0.99
C CYS A 34 -0.44 -13.80 2.18
N VAL A 35 -0.15 -12.73 2.90
CA VAL A 35 0.71 -12.70 4.09
C VAL A 35 -0.10 -12.22 5.27
N ALA A 36 -0.34 -13.10 6.24
CA ALA A 36 -0.88 -12.73 7.54
C ALA A 36 0.27 -12.26 8.45
N LEU A 37 0.33 -10.95 8.69
CA LEU A 37 1.41 -10.31 9.45
C LEU A 37 0.98 -10.01 10.88
N PHE A 38 1.66 -10.64 11.85
CA PHE A 38 1.37 -10.46 13.28
C PHE A 38 2.38 -9.57 14.00
N LYS A 39 3.68 -9.71 13.68
CA LYS A 39 4.79 -8.96 14.30
C LYS A 39 5.68 -8.32 13.22
N PRO A 40 5.30 -7.14 12.69
CA PRO A 40 5.98 -6.45 11.60
C PRO A 40 7.48 -6.21 11.85
N ASP A 41 7.83 -5.74 13.04
CA ASP A 41 9.19 -5.36 13.44
C ASP A 41 10.16 -6.55 13.59
N ALA A 42 9.64 -7.72 13.98
CA ALA A 42 10.41 -8.94 14.18
C ALA A 42 10.41 -9.90 12.97
N SER A 43 9.57 -9.65 11.96
CA SER A 43 9.40 -10.57 10.82
C SER A 43 10.40 -10.29 9.69
N TRP A 44 11.15 -11.32 9.29
CA TRP A 44 12.00 -11.25 8.09
C TRP A 44 11.16 -11.01 6.83
N VAL A 45 10.00 -11.69 6.70
CA VAL A 45 9.09 -11.49 5.56
C VAL A 45 8.63 -10.03 5.47
N ALA A 46 8.35 -9.40 6.61
CA ALA A 46 7.94 -7.99 6.62
C ALA A 46 9.07 -7.05 6.20
N LYS A 47 10.31 -7.34 6.60
CA LYS A 47 11.48 -6.56 6.15
C LYS A 47 11.71 -6.73 4.66
N PHE A 48 11.69 -7.98 4.17
CA PHE A 48 11.86 -8.31 2.75
C PHE A 48 10.80 -7.63 1.88
N SER A 49 9.55 -7.53 2.35
CA SER A 49 8.45 -6.90 1.62
C SER A 49 8.24 -5.41 1.95
N HIS A 50 9.17 -4.75 2.66
CA HIS A 50 9.07 -3.35 3.08
C HIS A 50 7.74 -2.98 3.78
N ILE A 51 7.24 -3.87 4.64
CA ILE A 51 6.03 -3.68 5.47
C ILE A 51 6.31 -3.84 6.97
N ASN A 52 7.58 -3.79 7.38
CA ASN A 52 7.99 -3.96 8.78
C ASN A 52 7.61 -2.79 9.71
N SER A 53 7.18 -1.65 9.14
CA SER A 53 6.66 -0.49 9.88
C SER A 53 5.13 -0.37 9.82
N PHE A 54 4.45 -1.30 9.15
CA PHE A 54 2.99 -1.26 8.97
C PHE A 54 2.28 -1.96 10.13
N VAL A 55 0.96 -1.75 10.24
CA VAL A 55 0.16 -2.39 11.29
C VAL A 55 0.05 -3.91 11.08
N PRO A 56 -0.22 -4.72 12.13
CA PRO A 56 -0.60 -6.12 11.94
C PRO A 56 -1.84 -6.25 11.06
N GLY A 57 -1.86 -7.22 10.15
CA GLY A 57 -2.94 -7.35 9.18
C GLY A 57 -2.65 -8.33 8.06
N VAL A 58 -3.47 -8.29 7.02
CA VAL A 58 -3.34 -9.14 5.83
C VAL A 58 -2.82 -8.29 4.67
N TYR A 59 -1.77 -8.78 4.02
CA TYR A 59 -1.06 -8.13 2.92
C TYR A 59 -0.96 -9.05 1.71
N ALA A 60 -0.90 -8.47 0.51
CA ALA A 60 -0.54 -9.22 -0.70
C ALA A 60 0.98 -9.37 -0.81
N ALA A 61 1.46 -10.50 -1.34
CA ALA A 61 2.89 -10.68 -1.61
C ALA A 61 3.30 -9.90 -2.87
N HIS A 62 2.42 -9.82 -3.86
CA HIS A 62 2.57 -9.05 -5.09
C HIS A 62 1.24 -8.39 -5.45
N VAL A 63 1.27 -7.14 -5.92
CA VAL A 63 0.08 -6.40 -6.36
C VAL A 63 0.27 -6.00 -7.81
N THR A 64 -0.63 -6.41 -8.69
CA THR A 64 -0.59 -6.00 -10.09
C THR A 64 -1.11 -4.58 -10.24
N GLY A 65 -0.32 -3.74 -10.90
CA GLY A 65 -0.66 -2.36 -11.23
C GLY A 65 0.12 -1.34 -10.42
N ARG A 66 -0.06 -0.08 -10.79
CA ARG A 66 0.63 1.08 -10.21
C ARG A 66 -0.39 2.17 -9.95
N ILE A 67 -0.17 2.96 -8.90
CA ILE A 67 -0.99 4.16 -8.70
C ILE A 67 -0.73 5.15 -9.86
N PRO A 68 -1.72 5.96 -10.24
CA PRO A 68 -1.53 7.01 -11.25
C PRO A 68 -0.44 8.01 -10.88
N GLU A 69 0.29 8.51 -11.87
CA GLU A 69 1.39 9.49 -11.72
C GLU A 69 0.96 10.72 -10.92
N TYR A 70 -0.25 11.24 -11.17
CA TYR A 70 -0.76 12.40 -10.43
C TYR A 70 -0.91 12.15 -8.92
N ILE A 71 -1.07 10.89 -8.49
CA ILE A 71 -1.11 10.51 -7.07
C ILE A 71 0.30 10.40 -6.53
N GLU A 72 1.24 9.86 -7.31
CA GLU A 72 2.66 9.84 -6.95
C GLU A 72 3.20 11.24 -6.71
N ASP A 73 2.91 12.19 -7.60
CA ASP A 73 3.29 13.59 -7.44
C ASP A 73 2.73 14.19 -6.15
N LYS A 74 1.47 13.89 -5.83
CA LYS A 74 0.81 14.34 -4.59
C LYS A 74 1.43 13.72 -3.34
N LEU A 75 1.98 12.51 -3.43
CA LEU A 75 2.70 11.86 -2.33
C LEU A 75 4.10 12.47 -2.19
N ALA A 76 4.81 12.67 -3.29
CA ALA A 76 6.14 13.25 -3.33
C ALA A 76 6.15 14.69 -2.76
N GLN A 77 5.14 15.51 -3.10
CA GLN A 77 4.95 16.86 -2.53
C GLN A 77 4.76 16.85 -1.01
N ARG A 78 4.37 15.72 -0.43
CA ARG A 78 4.22 15.52 1.03
C ARG A 78 5.42 14.80 1.65
N GLY A 79 6.50 14.60 0.89
CA GLY A 79 7.71 13.92 1.33
C GLY A 79 7.58 12.39 1.38
N PHE A 80 6.62 11.80 0.67
CA PHE A 80 6.44 10.36 0.61
C PHE A 80 6.82 9.82 -0.79
N THR A 81 7.85 8.98 -0.84
CA THR A 81 8.25 8.28 -2.05
C THR A 81 7.39 7.03 -2.24
N TYR A 82 6.72 6.92 -3.38
CA TYR A 82 6.01 5.70 -3.73
C TYR A 82 6.98 4.65 -4.26
N HIS A 83 6.89 3.45 -3.71
CA HIS A 83 7.61 2.26 -4.18
C HIS A 83 6.61 1.27 -4.78
N PRO A 84 6.73 0.92 -6.08
CA PRO A 84 5.85 -0.05 -6.72
C PRO A 84 5.82 -1.39 -6.00
N ARG A 85 4.64 -2.03 -5.95
CA ARG A 85 4.41 -3.35 -5.31
C ARG A 85 4.20 -4.49 -6.30
N ASP A 86 4.47 -4.22 -7.57
CA ASP A 86 4.40 -5.14 -8.70
C ASP A 86 5.77 -5.76 -9.04
N GLY A 87 6.77 -5.58 -8.18
CA GLY A 87 8.12 -6.11 -8.41
C GLY A 87 8.92 -5.36 -9.49
N SER A 88 8.44 -4.21 -9.96
CA SER A 88 9.20 -3.33 -10.87
C SER A 88 10.17 -2.39 -10.16
N ALA A 89 10.15 -2.35 -8.82
CA ALA A 89 11.10 -1.59 -8.05
C ALA A 89 12.52 -2.17 -8.23
N GLU A 90 13.44 -1.36 -8.76
CA GLU A 90 14.87 -1.70 -8.80
C GLU A 90 15.45 -1.64 -7.38
N ASP A 91 16.33 -2.59 -7.04
CA ASP A 91 16.99 -2.72 -5.73
C ASP A 91 17.82 -1.49 -5.33
#